data_AF-A0A9P6G1F8-F1
#
_entry.id   AF-A0A9P6G1F8-F1
#
_cell.length_a   1.000
_cell.length_b   1.000
_cell.length_c   1.000
_cell.angle_alpha   90.00
_cell.angle_beta   90.00
_cell.angle_gamma   90.00
#
_symmetry.space_group_name_H-M   'P 1'
#
loop_
_entity.id
_entity.type
_entity.pdbx_description
1 polymer ?
#
loop_
_entity_poly.entity_id
_entity_poly.type
_entity_poly.pdbx_seq_one_letter_code
_entity_poly.pdbx_strand_id
1 'polypeptide(L)'
;MGENQPLLDNPSGLPLAPQCARGIGCMRCVTGKHENSRKRVFMRRASIAIVLACIYWFVFDPMHRRGIVSRGHGHSNDFCRDHLVEWDGPSEIVTSSTNLGINITRGNIAGSVKVLTADVTEPTITVHAQVSWNVDKSRGGDYQHGLHMKVIDTRGHMSLTLGTDQDRIIDGHGKRFCGRYEIQVLLPKSFSHFGHLVVEGVVMELDASDLSKITFESAQFVSVTGNIKVSDLLQTKGLAVDVISGSASFERVTSPTGSSLDVRVNAVAGSVDLNAEVPVIDSDNDQSTPGHKVVISTTSGDIDLVLRPAASAFGKVRKNQTPGDIHLSAISTAGRVSTKVELVENQALFLDGSSVAGVIDAVVSDRFVGDIKLSNTMGSVSVKEAENSSTIIDYTSNKRNYREGKKHLKDGGQEGKSGSISLSSVVGRVNLSFD
;
A
#
# COMPACT_ATOMS: atom_id res chain seq x y z
N MET A 1 -16.49 78.47 11.46
CA MET A 1 -15.22 77.74 11.59
C MET A 1 -15.60 76.26 11.62
N GLY A 2 -15.76 75.57 10.48
CA GLY A 2 -14.72 75.05 9.58
C GLY A 2 -14.30 73.65 10.11
N GLU A 3 -14.26 72.51 9.41
CA GLU A 3 -14.32 72.13 7.99
C GLU A 3 -14.76 70.65 7.87
N ASN A 4 -15.33 70.33 6.69
CA ASN A 4 -15.44 69.07 5.94
C ASN A 4 -14.87 67.74 6.50
N GLN A 5 -15.70 66.69 6.43
CA GLN A 5 -15.27 65.30 6.20
C GLN A 5 -15.99 64.72 4.98
N PRO A 6 -15.33 63.89 4.15
CA PRO A 6 -15.83 63.51 2.83
C PRO A 6 -16.87 62.39 2.88
N LEU A 7 -17.93 62.58 2.09
CA LEU A 7 -18.80 61.51 1.59
C LEU A 7 -17.98 60.62 0.66
N LEU A 8 -17.81 59.35 1.03
CA LEU A 8 -17.29 58.31 0.14
C LEU A 8 -18.40 57.90 -0.83
N ASP A 9 -18.29 58.37 -2.06
CA ASP A 9 -19.05 57.87 -3.20
C ASP A 9 -18.75 56.39 -3.43
N ASN A 10 -19.83 55.62 -3.59
CA ASN A 10 -19.80 54.19 -3.89
C ASN A 10 -19.83 54.02 -5.42
N PRO A 11 -18.71 53.67 -6.11
CA PRO A 11 -18.65 53.71 -7.58
C PRO A 11 -19.19 52.44 -8.26
N SER A 12 -19.66 51.46 -7.50
CA SER A 12 -20.13 50.19 -8.05
C SER A 12 -21.60 49.98 -7.68
N GLY A 13 -22.51 50.33 -8.58
CA GLY A 13 -23.96 50.10 -8.48
C GLY A 13 -24.36 48.63 -8.51
N LEU A 14 -23.92 47.85 -7.51
CA LEU A 14 -24.36 46.48 -7.26
C LEU A 14 -25.30 46.46 -6.05
N PRO A 15 -26.49 45.82 -6.16
CA PRO A 15 -27.42 45.73 -5.03
C PRO A 15 -26.83 44.86 -3.92
N LEU A 16 -26.85 45.37 -2.68
CA LEU A 16 -26.51 44.63 -1.48
C LEU A 16 -27.48 43.44 -1.31
N ALA A 17 -26.92 42.25 -1.05
CA ALA A 17 -27.71 41.05 -0.82
C ALA A 17 -28.63 41.19 0.42
N PRO A 18 -29.85 40.62 0.44
CA PRO A 18 -30.91 40.96 1.39
C PRO A 18 -30.68 40.58 2.86
N GLN A 19 -29.53 40.01 3.23
CA GLN A 19 -29.31 39.41 4.56
C GLN A 19 -28.37 40.22 5.47
N CYS A 20 -27.99 41.44 5.12
CA CYS A 20 -27.17 42.32 5.97
C CYS A 20 -27.94 43.54 6.51
N ALA A 21 -29.25 43.40 6.74
CA ALA A 21 -30.07 44.42 7.38
C ALA A 21 -30.10 44.21 8.91
N ARG A 22 -29.04 44.64 9.60
CA ARG A 22 -29.07 45.17 10.97
C ARG A 22 -27.69 45.72 11.32
N GLY A 23 -27.63 47.04 11.47
CA GLY A 23 -26.42 47.80 11.74
C GLY A 23 -25.72 47.31 13.02
N ILE A 24 -24.55 46.73 12.82
CA ILE A 24 -23.29 46.93 13.54
C ILE A 24 -22.24 46.34 12.59
N GLY A 25 -21.35 47.21 12.09
CA GLY A 25 -20.31 46.84 11.12
C GLY A 25 -19.33 45.83 11.73
N CYS A 26 -19.62 44.53 11.55
CA CYS A 26 -18.66 43.49 11.88
C CYS A 26 -17.61 43.44 10.76
N MET A 27 -16.37 43.82 11.09
CA MET A 27 -15.18 43.75 10.21
C MET A 27 -14.93 42.36 9.57
N ARG A 28 -15.68 41.33 10.01
CA ARG A 28 -15.67 39.98 9.45
C ARG A 28 -16.51 39.80 8.17
N CYS A 29 -17.46 40.69 7.86
CA CYS A 29 -18.27 40.56 6.64
C CYS A 29 -17.55 41.10 5.38
N VAL A 30 -16.64 42.08 5.54
CA VAL A 30 -15.91 42.68 4.41
C VAL A 30 -14.77 41.79 3.88
N THR A 31 -14.31 40.81 4.67
CA THR A 31 -13.13 39.98 4.31
C THR A 31 -13.45 38.61 3.72
N GLY A 32 -14.71 38.29 3.38
CA GLY A 32 -15.08 36.98 2.79
C GLY A 32 -14.79 35.77 3.70
N LYS A 33 -14.43 35.98 4.97
CA LYS A 33 -14.01 34.91 5.89
C LYS A 33 -15.16 34.01 6.36
N HIS A 34 -16.41 34.47 6.25
CA HIS A 34 -17.58 33.73 6.73
C HIS A 34 -17.90 32.52 5.84
N GLU A 35 -17.77 32.68 4.51
CA GLU A 35 -18.04 31.60 3.56
C GLU A 35 -16.99 30.48 3.64
N ASN A 36 -15.72 30.85 3.83
CA ASN A 36 -14.63 29.91 4.06
C ASN A 36 -14.73 29.17 5.40
N SER A 37 -15.44 29.71 6.40
CA SER A 37 -15.66 29.00 7.68
C SER A 37 -16.76 27.94 7.55
N ARG A 38 -17.87 28.25 6.85
CA ARG A 38 -18.95 27.30 6.59
C ARG A 38 -18.51 26.20 5.62
N LYS A 39 -17.79 26.53 4.55
CA LYS A 39 -17.16 25.53 3.67
C LYS A 39 -16.19 24.61 4.42
N ARG A 40 -15.41 25.15 5.37
CA ARG A 40 -14.51 24.35 6.23
C ARG A 40 -15.25 23.41 7.17
N VAL A 41 -16.34 23.84 7.81
CA VAL A 41 -17.15 22.98 8.68
C VAL A 41 -17.89 21.92 7.87
N PHE A 42 -18.40 22.29 6.69
CA PHE A 42 -19.07 21.37 5.78
C PHE A 42 -18.11 20.31 5.24
N MET A 43 -16.92 20.70 4.77
CA MET A 43 -15.87 19.77 4.31
C MET A 43 -15.42 18.83 5.44
N ARG A 44 -15.22 19.33 6.67
CA ARG A 44 -14.90 18.47 7.82
C ARG A 44 -15.98 17.42 8.10
N ARG A 45 -17.25 17.81 8.04
CA ARG A 45 -18.36 16.88 8.24
C ARG A 45 -18.49 15.89 7.09
N ALA A 46 -18.25 16.32 5.85
CA ALA A 46 -18.29 15.47 4.67
C ALA A 46 -17.15 14.44 4.66
N SER A 47 -15.92 14.83 4.99
CA SER A 47 -14.79 13.89 5.06
C SER A 47 -14.97 12.85 6.17
N ILE A 48 -15.43 13.27 7.36
CA ILE A 48 -15.75 12.34 8.46
C ILE A 48 -16.91 11.42 8.04
N ALA A 49 -17.95 11.96 7.39
CA ALA A 49 -19.07 11.15 6.91
C ALA A 49 -18.67 10.15 5.81
N ILE A 50 -17.75 10.50 4.91
CA ILE A 50 -17.24 9.59 3.87
C ILE A 50 -16.38 8.50 4.49
N VAL A 51 -15.47 8.84 5.41
CA VAL A 51 -14.65 7.83 6.12
C VAL A 51 -15.55 6.90 6.95
N LEU A 52 -16.50 7.45 7.69
CA LEU A 52 -17.47 6.66 8.45
C LEU A 52 -18.40 5.85 7.54
N ALA A 53 -18.79 6.37 6.37
CA ALA A 53 -19.59 5.63 5.39
C ALA A 53 -18.78 4.52 4.74
N CYS A 54 -17.50 4.72 4.43
CA CYS A 54 -16.61 3.67 3.94
C CYS A 54 -16.38 2.61 5.03
N ILE A 55 -16.10 3.00 6.27
CA ILE A 55 -15.99 2.06 7.40
C ILE A 55 -17.33 1.33 7.60
N TYR A 56 -18.46 2.02 7.55
CA TYR A 56 -19.78 1.41 7.68
C TYR A 56 -20.07 0.46 6.51
N TRP A 57 -19.74 0.81 5.27
CA TRP A 57 -19.99 -0.04 4.11
C TRP A 57 -19.08 -1.27 4.09
N PHE A 58 -17.80 -1.12 4.45
CA PHE A 58 -16.85 -2.23 4.42
C PHE A 58 -16.89 -3.11 5.67
N VAL A 59 -17.16 -2.53 6.85
CA VAL A 59 -17.18 -3.27 8.14
C VAL A 59 -18.60 -3.67 8.54
N PHE A 60 -19.58 -2.77 8.37
CA PHE A 60 -20.93 -2.97 8.89
C PHE A 60 -21.96 -3.43 7.85
N ASP A 61 -21.83 -3.17 6.55
CA ASP A 61 -22.76 -3.71 5.54
C ASP A 61 -22.75 -5.26 5.48
N PRO A 62 -21.60 -5.95 5.65
CA PRO A 62 -21.59 -7.40 5.83
C PRO A 62 -22.26 -7.85 7.14
N MET A 63 -22.27 -7.00 8.17
CA MET A 63 -22.94 -7.27 9.45
C MET A 63 -24.44 -6.95 9.42
N HIS A 64 -24.87 -5.91 8.69
CA HIS A 64 -26.27 -5.49 8.63
C HIS A 64 -27.11 -6.30 7.64
N ARG A 65 -26.50 -6.90 6.60
CA ARG A 65 -27.15 -7.98 5.84
C ARG A 65 -27.35 -9.28 6.66
N ARG A 66 -26.85 -9.35 7.90
CA ARG A 66 -27.14 -10.41 8.88
C ARG A 66 -28.16 -9.97 9.94
N GLY A 67 -29.08 -9.06 9.58
CA GLY A 67 -30.24 -8.68 10.39
C GLY A 67 -31.34 -9.75 10.46
N ILE A 68 -31.01 -10.95 10.95
CA ILE A 68 -31.94 -11.81 11.70
C ILE A 68 -31.22 -12.13 13.01
N VAL A 69 -31.28 -11.18 13.94
CA VAL A 69 -30.85 -11.39 15.32
C VAL A 69 -31.95 -12.18 16.02
N SER A 70 -31.90 -13.49 15.89
CA SER A 70 -32.59 -14.38 16.82
C SER A 70 -31.94 -14.21 18.19
N ARG A 71 -32.75 -13.78 19.18
CA ARG A 71 -32.48 -13.93 20.61
C ARG A 71 -32.39 -15.43 20.94
N GLY A 72 -31.25 -16.04 20.61
CA GLY A 72 -30.85 -17.38 21.06
C GLY A 72 -29.71 -17.24 22.05
N HIS A 73 -29.75 -18.06 23.09
CA HIS A 73 -28.86 -18.04 24.23
C HIS A 73 -27.38 -17.99 23.85
N GLY A 74 -26.58 -17.34 24.71
CA GLY A 74 -25.13 -17.25 24.60
C GLY A 74 -24.48 -18.62 24.56
N HIS A 75 -24.32 -19.15 23.34
CA HIS A 75 -23.23 -20.05 23.03
C HIS A 75 -22.05 -19.15 22.64
N SER A 76 -20.99 -19.23 23.43
CA SER A 76 -19.73 -18.52 23.17
C SER A 76 -19.31 -18.72 21.71
N ASN A 77 -18.77 -17.67 21.10
CA ASN A 77 -18.19 -17.70 19.75
C ASN A 77 -17.01 -18.70 19.60
N ASP A 78 -16.67 -19.48 20.64
CA ASP A 78 -15.54 -20.41 20.68
C ASP A 78 -15.89 -21.86 20.35
N PHE A 79 -17.17 -22.25 20.25
CA PHE A 79 -17.51 -23.65 19.93
C PHE A 79 -16.92 -24.11 18.58
N CYS A 80 -16.67 -23.17 17.65
CA CYS A 80 -16.04 -23.48 16.37
C CYS A 80 -14.55 -23.83 16.48
N ARG A 81 -13.83 -23.29 17.48
CA ARG A 81 -12.40 -23.55 17.69
C ARG A 81 -12.17 -24.81 18.52
N ASP A 82 -13.04 -25.07 19.49
CA ASP A 82 -12.85 -26.16 20.45
C ASP A 82 -13.17 -27.56 19.87
N HIS A 83 -13.74 -27.63 18.66
CA HIS A 83 -14.17 -28.87 18.00
C HIS A 83 -13.61 -29.03 16.59
N LEU A 84 -12.43 -28.45 16.33
CA LEU A 84 -11.72 -28.69 15.08
C LEU A 84 -11.08 -30.08 15.11
N VAL A 85 -11.32 -30.85 14.06
CA VAL A 85 -10.64 -32.13 13.81
C VAL A 85 -9.70 -31.98 12.63
N GLU A 86 -8.67 -32.82 12.58
CA GLU A 86 -7.76 -32.87 11.44
C GLU A 86 -8.52 -33.20 10.15
N TRP A 87 -8.20 -32.46 9.10
CA TRP A 87 -8.76 -32.67 7.78
C TRP A 87 -7.97 -33.75 7.04
N ASP A 88 -8.65 -34.84 6.68
CA ASP A 88 -8.09 -35.98 5.94
C ASP A 88 -7.93 -35.70 4.44
N GLY A 89 -7.60 -34.46 4.08
CA GLY A 89 -7.35 -34.04 2.71
C GLY A 89 -5.92 -34.34 2.25
N PRO A 90 -5.60 -34.11 0.97
CA PRO A 90 -4.23 -34.25 0.50
C PRO A 90 -3.31 -33.30 1.27
N SER A 91 -2.26 -33.87 1.88
CA SER A 91 -1.36 -33.16 2.77
C SER A 91 -0.04 -32.75 2.13
N GLU A 92 0.34 -33.38 1.01
CA GLU A 92 1.59 -33.11 0.29
C GLU A 92 1.36 -33.14 -1.21
N ILE A 93 1.84 -32.12 -1.91
CA ILE A 93 1.74 -31.98 -3.36
C ILE A 93 3.11 -31.62 -3.90
N VAL A 94 3.70 -32.50 -4.70
CA VAL A 94 4.97 -32.26 -5.38
C VAL A 94 4.70 -31.86 -6.83
N THR A 95 5.37 -30.83 -7.33
CA THR A 95 5.19 -30.33 -8.70
C THR A 95 6.51 -29.92 -9.32
N SER A 96 6.64 -30.12 -10.63
CA SER A 96 7.76 -29.60 -11.43
C SER A 96 7.50 -28.18 -11.96
N SER A 97 6.34 -27.60 -11.65
CA SER A 97 5.95 -26.28 -12.11
C SER A 97 6.75 -25.17 -11.44
N THR A 98 7.24 -24.23 -12.25
CA THR A 98 7.93 -23.01 -11.78
C THR A 98 6.99 -21.82 -11.63
N ASN A 99 5.70 -22.00 -11.94
CA ASN A 99 4.67 -21.01 -11.74
C ASN A 99 3.63 -21.59 -10.79
N LEU A 100 3.47 -20.96 -9.63
CA LEU A 100 2.63 -21.43 -8.55
C LEU A 100 1.56 -20.40 -8.21
N GLY A 101 0.30 -20.84 -8.21
CA GLY A 101 -0.84 -20.07 -7.71
C GLY A 101 -1.51 -20.79 -6.55
N ILE A 102 -1.69 -20.10 -5.42
CA ILE A 102 -2.45 -20.55 -4.27
C ILE A 102 -3.62 -19.58 -4.08
N ASN A 103 -4.83 -20.08 -4.26
CA ASN A 103 -6.05 -19.32 -4.06
C ASN A 103 -6.85 -19.90 -2.88
N ILE A 104 -7.04 -19.11 -1.84
CA ILE A 104 -7.89 -19.46 -0.70
C ILE A 104 -9.22 -18.72 -0.84
N THR A 105 -10.28 -19.48 -1.10
CA THR A 105 -11.60 -18.89 -1.35
C THR A 105 -12.16 -18.22 -0.11
N ARG A 106 -13.20 -17.41 -0.31
CA ARG A 106 -13.99 -16.84 0.79
C ARG A 106 -14.67 -17.96 1.58
N GLY A 107 -14.87 -17.73 2.88
CA GLY A 107 -15.48 -18.66 3.82
C GLY A 107 -15.02 -18.35 5.24
N ASN A 108 -15.52 -19.07 6.25
CA ASN A 108 -14.97 -18.97 7.61
C ASN A 108 -13.71 -19.86 7.76
N ILE A 109 -12.80 -19.78 6.80
CA ILE A 109 -11.49 -20.42 6.86
C ILE A 109 -10.42 -19.35 7.02
N ALA A 110 -9.50 -19.56 7.94
CA ALA A 110 -8.46 -18.61 8.27
C ALA A 110 -7.17 -19.37 8.57
N GLY A 111 -6.07 -18.94 7.98
CA GLY A 111 -4.84 -19.71 8.05
C GLY A 111 -3.62 -18.92 7.66
N SER A 112 -2.50 -19.61 7.66
CA SER A 112 -1.20 -19.05 7.30
C SER A 112 -0.63 -19.73 6.07
N VAL A 113 0.09 -18.95 5.27
CA VAL A 113 0.90 -19.45 4.15
C VAL A 113 2.36 -19.13 4.44
N LYS A 114 3.23 -20.13 4.41
CA LYS A 114 4.67 -19.95 4.52
C LYS A 114 5.33 -20.27 3.18
N VAL A 115 6.27 -19.45 2.74
CA VAL A 115 7.06 -19.69 1.53
C VAL A 115 8.53 -19.69 1.91
N LEU A 116 9.17 -20.84 1.77
CA LEU A 116 10.52 -21.11 2.29
C LEU A 116 11.34 -21.88 1.26
N THR A 117 12.66 -21.87 1.39
CA THR A 117 13.50 -22.87 0.72
C THR A 117 13.78 -24.07 1.63
N ALA A 118 13.89 -25.25 1.04
CA ALA A 118 14.12 -26.50 1.75
C ALA A 118 14.99 -27.48 0.95
N ASP A 119 15.48 -28.53 1.61
CA ASP A 119 16.21 -29.64 0.98
C ASP A 119 15.24 -30.60 0.26
N VAL A 120 14.50 -30.06 -0.71
CA VAL A 120 13.57 -30.78 -1.60
C VAL A 120 14.09 -30.75 -3.02
N THR A 121 13.79 -31.79 -3.81
CA THR A 121 14.23 -31.89 -5.22
C THR A 121 13.35 -31.09 -6.15
N GLU A 122 12.07 -31.01 -5.86
CA GLU A 122 11.04 -30.30 -6.62
C GLU A 122 10.21 -29.43 -5.68
N PRO A 123 9.61 -28.32 -6.17
CA PRO A 123 8.65 -27.55 -5.41
C PRO A 123 7.60 -28.45 -4.76
N THR A 124 7.49 -28.34 -3.44
CA THR A 124 6.62 -29.17 -2.62
C THR A 124 5.70 -28.29 -1.80
N ILE A 125 4.41 -28.60 -1.79
CA ILE A 125 3.42 -27.89 -0.99
C ILE A 125 2.88 -28.84 0.06
N THR A 126 3.02 -28.47 1.33
CA THR A 126 2.40 -29.19 2.44
C THR A 126 1.18 -28.44 2.90
N VAL A 127 0.06 -29.15 3.09
CA VAL A 127 -1.20 -28.60 3.55
C VAL A 127 -1.61 -29.32 4.83
N HIS A 128 -1.68 -28.57 5.92
CA HIS A 128 -2.28 -29.03 7.17
C HIS A 128 -3.55 -28.23 7.39
N ALA A 129 -4.66 -28.89 7.65
CA ALA A 129 -5.89 -28.19 7.97
C ALA A 129 -6.67 -28.88 9.08
N GLN A 130 -7.48 -28.10 9.78
CA GLN A 130 -8.41 -28.58 10.78
C GLN A 130 -9.78 -27.94 10.50
N VAL A 131 -10.84 -28.73 10.57
CA VAL A 131 -12.20 -28.31 10.22
C VAL A 131 -13.18 -28.64 11.32
N SER A 132 -14.22 -27.84 11.46
CA SER A 132 -15.29 -28.10 12.43
C SER A 132 -15.99 -29.42 12.08
N TRP A 133 -16.12 -30.31 13.05
CA TRP A 133 -16.88 -31.56 12.86
C TRP A 133 -18.38 -31.26 12.70
N ASN A 134 -18.91 -31.40 11.48
CA ASN A 134 -20.36 -31.35 11.25
C ASN A 134 -20.95 -32.76 11.35
N VAL A 135 -21.41 -33.16 12.55
CA VAL A 135 -22.34 -34.30 12.64
C VAL A 135 -23.73 -33.76 12.30
N ASP A 136 -24.20 -33.94 11.08
CA ASP A 136 -25.64 -33.83 10.83
C ASP A 136 -26.29 -35.17 11.17
N LYS A 137 -26.56 -35.40 12.46
CA LYS A 137 -27.21 -36.63 12.94
C LYS A 137 -28.65 -36.79 12.41
N SER A 138 -29.22 -35.75 11.79
CA SER A 138 -30.66 -35.69 11.49
C SER A 138 -31.05 -36.37 10.17
N ARG A 139 -30.10 -36.67 9.27
CA ARG A 139 -30.40 -37.20 7.92
C ARG A 139 -29.83 -38.58 7.58
N GLY A 140 -29.26 -39.30 8.54
CA GLY A 140 -28.85 -40.70 8.34
C GLY A 140 -27.81 -40.93 7.24
N GLY A 141 -27.09 -39.89 6.83
CA GLY A 141 -26.02 -39.94 5.85
C GLY A 141 -24.89 -39.00 6.25
N ASP A 142 -23.65 -39.47 6.14
CA ASP A 142 -22.43 -38.69 6.38
C ASP A 142 -22.26 -37.61 5.28
N TYR A 143 -22.91 -36.46 5.44
CA TYR A 143 -22.65 -35.30 4.61
C TYR A 143 -21.43 -34.56 5.16
N GLN A 144 -20.26 -34.79 4.56
CA GLN A 144 -19.06 -33.99 4.78
C GLN A 144 -19.24 -32.61 4.12
N HIS A 145 -19.84 -31.66 4.83
CA HIS A 145 -19.61 -30.24 4.52
C HIS A 145 -18.15 -29.93 4.87
N GLY A 146 -17.29 -29.86 3.86
CA GLY A 146 -15.84 -29.95 4.03
C GLY A 146 -15.05 -28.73 3.59
N LEU A 147 -13.76 -28.80 3.90
CA LEU A 147 -12.73 -28.09 3.16
C LEU A 147 -12.46 -28.89 1.89
N HIS A 148 -12.43 -28.22 0.74
CA HIS A 148 -12.19 -28.83 -0.55
C HIS A 148 -10.93 -28.23 -1.14
N MET A 149 -10.10 -29.09 -1.70
CA MET A 149 -8.91 -28.67 -2.42
C MET A 149 -8.99 -29.15 -3.86
N LYS A 150 -8.72 -28.23 -4.78
CA LYS A 150 -8.58 -28.50 -6.20
C LYS A 150 -7.15 -28.16 -6.60
N VAL A 151 -6.44 -29.15 -7.14
CA VAL A 151 -5.09 -28.98 -7.69
C VAL A 151 -5.18 -29.14 -9.20
N ILE A 152 -4.65 -28.17 -9.93
CA ILE A 152 -4.54 -28.20 -11.39
C ILE A 152 -3.08 -27.94 -11.73
N ASP A 153 -2.41 -28.92 -12.33
CA ASP A 153 -1.03 -28.78 -12.79
C ASP A 153 -1.00 -28.99 -14.30
N THR A 154 -0.74 -27.90 -15.04
CA THR A 154 -0.70 -27.92 -16.49
C THR A 154 0.46 -27.09 -17.02
N ARG A 155 1.31 -27.69 -17.87
CA ARG A 155 2.33 -26.98 -18.68
C ARG A 155 3.23 -26.03 -17.86
N GLY A 156 3.74 -26.49 -16.72
CA GLY A 156 4.64 -25.69 -15.88
C GLY A 156 3.93 -24.61 -15.04
N HIS A 157 2.60 -24.67 -14.97
CA HIS A 157 1.78 -23.87 -14.07
C HIS A 157 0.93 -24.75 -13.18
N MET A 158 1.07 -24.55 -11.88
CA MET A 158 0.32 -25.24 -10.84
C MET A 158 -0.57 -24.24 -10.11
N SER A 159 -1.86 -24.60 -9.98
CA SER A 159 -2.86 -23.84 -9.24
C SER A 159 -3.49 -24.74 -8.18
N LEU A 160 -3.39 -24.31 -6.93
CA LEU A 160 -4.05 -24.90 -5.77
C LEU A 160 -5.18 -23.95 -5.35
N THR A 161 -6.41 -24.43 -5.37
CA THR A 161 -7.55 -23.72 -4.79
C THR A 161 -8.01 -24.45 -3.53
N LEU A 162 -8.02 -23.75 -2.40
CA LEU A 162 -8.53 -24.25 -1.12
C LEU A 162 -9.80 -23.47 -0.76
N GLY A 163 -10.90 -24.18 -0.56
CA GLY A 163 -12.18 -23.53 -0.31
C GLY A 163 -13.16 -24.37 0.49
N THR A 164 -14.37 -23.84 0.65
CA THR A 164 -15.46 -24.51 1.36
C THR A 164 -16.67 -24.62 0.45
N ASP A 165 -17.49 -25.65 0.62
CA ASP A 165 -18.72 -25.88 -0.15
C ASP A 165 -19.83 -24.79 0.05
N GLN A 166 -19.52 -23.68 0.73
CA GLN A 166 -20.48 -22.69 1.23
C GLN A 166 -21.09 -21.74 0.18
N ASP A 167 -20.90 -21.97 -1.12
CA ASP A 167 -21.76 -21.31 -2.12
C ASP A 167 -23.24 -21.79 -2.03
N ARG A 168 -23.53 -22.81 -1.20
CA ARG A 168 -24.90 -23.19 -0.82
C ARG A 168 -25.22 -22.78 0.61
N ILE A 169 -25.79 -21.58 0.73
CA ILE A 169 -26.52 -21.11 1.92
C ILE A 169 -27.59 -22.16 2.26
N ILE A 170 -27.54 -22.74 3.46
CA ILE A 170 -28.65 -23.53 4.01
C ILE A 170 -29.08 -22.91 5.35
N ASP A 171 -30.24 -22.26 5.27
CA ASP A 171 -31.26 -21.98 6.27
C ASP A 171 -30.89 -21.92 7.77
N GLY A 172 -31.09 -20.72 8.33
CA GLY A 172 -31.74 -20.40 9.63
C GLY A 172 -31.16 -20.91 10.94
N HIS A 173 -30.63 -22.14 10.99
CA HIS A 173 -30.24 -22.85 12.21
C HIS A 173 -28.96 -23.70 12.04
N GLY A 174 -28.29 -23.64 10.88
CA GLY A 174 -27.09 -24.44 10.58
C GLY A 174 -25.83 -23.96 11.31
N LYS A 175 -25.10 -24.90 11.92
CA LYS A 175 -23.76 -24.65 12.48
C LYS A 175 -22.85 -24.10 11.37
N ARG A 176 -22.17 -22.98 11.64
CA ARG A 176 -21.22 -22.40 10.68
C ARG A 176 -20.01 -23.34 10.56
N PHE A 177 -19.72 -23.81 9.35
CA PHE A 177 -18.43 -24.42 9.07
C PHE A 177 -17.32 -23.42 9.39
N CYS A 178 -16.30 -23.87 10.12
CA CYS A 178 -15.04 -23.15 10.30
C CYS A 178 -13.88 -24.07 9.96
N GLY A 179 -12.80 -23.49 9.46
CA GLY A 179 -11.55 -24.22 9.27
C GLY A 179 -10.33 -23.37 9.56
N ARG A 180 -9.24 -24.04 9.92
CA ARG A 180 -7.91 -23.48 9.99
C ARG A 180 -7.03 -24.24 9.01
N TYR A 181 -6.14 -23.52 8.33
CA TYR A 181 -5.14 -24.15 7.47
C TYR A 181 -3.75 -23.57 7.74
N GLU A 182 -2.74 -24.36 7.45
CA GLU A 182 -1.35 -23.98 7.30
C GLU A 182 -0.86 -24.59 5.99
N ILE A 183 -0.51 -23.74 5.04
CA ILE A 183 0.10 -24.15 3.78
C ILE A 183 1.58 -23.76 3.85
N GLN A 184 2.48 -24.68 3.56
CA GLN A 184 3.90 -24.38 3.37
C GLN A 184 4.28 -24.68 1.93
N VAL A 185 4.89 -23.71 1.27
CA VAL A 185 5.50 -23.83 -0.05
C VAL A 185 6.99 -23.97 0.15
N LEU A 186 7.52 -25.14 -0.16
CA LEU A 186 8.92 -25.50 -0.04
C LEU A 186 9.54 -25.47 -1.43
N LEU A 187 10.37 -24.47 -1.68
CA LEU A 187 11.13 -24.33 -2.92
C LEU A 187 12.49 -25.05 -2.77
N PRO A 188 12.98 -25.75 -3.80
CA PRO A 188 14.31 -26.35 -3.76
C PRO A 188 15.41 -25.30 -3.54
N LYS A 189 16.34 -25.55 -2.62
CA LYS A 189 17.54 -24.69 -2.46
C LYS A 189 18.41 -24.61 -3.72
N SER A 190 18.27 -25.56 -4.63
CA SER A 190 18.96 -25.59 -5.93
C SER A 190 18.40 -24.59 -6.94
N PHE A 191 17.20 -24.04 -6.70
CA PHE A 191 16.61 -23.06 -7.60
C PHE A 191 17.34 -21.72 -7.48
N SER A 192 17.73 -21.19 -8.63
CA SER A 192 18.21 -19.81 -8.76
C SER A 192 17.14 -18.90 -9.36
N HIS A 193 16.18 -19.48 -10.08
CA HIS A 193 15.12 -18.78 -10.78
C HIS A 193 13.80 -19.51 -10.55
N PHE A 194 12.75 -18.75 -10.33
CA PHE A 194 11.37 -19.20 -10.26
C PHE A 194 10.52 -18.26 -11.11
N GLY A 195 9.44 -18.77 -11.70
CA GLY A 195 8.55 -17.98 -12.53
C GLY A 195 7.68 -17.08 -11.67
N HIS A 196 6.39 -17.36 -11.67
CA HIS A 196 5.40 -16.56 -10.96
C HIS A 196 5.00 -17.24 -9.64
N LEU A 197 4.97 -16.48 -8.55
CA LEU A 197 4.37 -16.90 -7.28
C LEU A 197 3.15 -16.01 -7.00
N VAL A 198 1.98 -16.62 -6.90
CA VAL A 198 0.73 -15.92 -6.57
C VAL A 198 0.11 -16.58 -5.34
N VAL A 199 -0.12 -15.80 -4.29
CA VAL A 199 -0.88 -16.23 -3.12
C VAL A 199 -2.01 -15.24 -2.90
N GLU A 200 -3.25 -15.69 -3.01
CA GLU A 200 -4.43 -14.84 -2.91
C GLU A 200 -5.52 -15.42 -2.02
N GLY A 201 -6.27 -14.57 -1.33
CA GLY A 201 -7.47 -14.97 -0.60
C GLY A 201 -7.56 -14.52 0.85
N VAL A 202 -8.19 -15.34 1.68
CA VAL A 202 -8.32 -15.09 3.13
C VAL A 202 -7.09 -15.65 3.86
N VAL A 203 -5.98 -14.90 3.80
CA VAL A 203 -4.67 -15.28 4.38
C VAL A 203 -4.36 -14.41 5.59
N MET A 204 -4.48 -14.98 6.80
CA MET A 204 -4.24 -14.24 8.06
C MET A 204 -2.77 -13.87 8.25
N GLU A 205 -1.89 -14.73 7.75
CA GLU A 205 -0.45 -14.55 7.85
C GLU A 205 0.21 -15.16 6.62
N LEU A 206 0.94 -14.35 5.85
CA LEU A 206 1.84 -14.81 4.82
C LEU A 206 3.25 -14.49 5.29
N ASP A 207 4.09 -15.51 5.47
CA ASP A 207 5.51 -15.35 5.80
C ASP A 207 6.38 -15.95 4.71
N ALA A 208 7.16 -15.10 4.04
CA ALA A 208 8.12 -15.51 3.04
C ALA A 208 9.54 -15.24 3.57
N SER A 209 10.35 -16.28 3.70
CA SER A 209 11.73 -16.16 4.21
C SER A 209 12.66 -17.19 3.57
N ASP A 210 13.97 -17.00 3.73
CA ASP A 210 15.02 -17.81 3.11
C ASP A 210 14.89 -17.87 1.56
N LEU A 211 14.52 -16.72 0.96
CA LEU A 211 14.30 -16.57 -0.48
C LEU A 211 15.45 -15.83 -1.19
N SER A 212 16.47 -15.39 -0.46
CA SER A 212 17.58 -14.56 -0.98
C SER A 212 18.37 -15.16 -2.14
N LYS A 213 18.25 -16.48 -2.41
CA LYS A 213 18.92 -17.18 -3.51
C LYS A 213 18.05 -17.38 -4.75
N ILE A 214 16.76 -17.08 -4.67
CA ILE A 214 15.79 -17.30 -5.75
C ILE A 214 15.40 -15.95 -6.35
N THR A 215 15.56 -15.83 -7.66
CA THR A 215 15.00 -14.74 -8.45
C THR A 215 13.62 -15.12 -8.98
N PHE A 216 12.60 -14.33 -8.67
CA PHE A 216 11.25 -14.49 -9.19
C PHE A 216 11.04 -13.64 -10.45
N GLU A 217 10.29 -14.16 -11.43
CA GLU A 217 9.78 -13.34 -12.53
C GLU A 217 8.73 -12.36 -11.99
N SER A 218 7.81 -12.84 -11.15
CA SER A 218 6.94 -11.98 -10.37
C SER A 218 6.48 -12.64 -9.07
N ALA A 219 6.20 -11.82 -8.07
CA ALA A 219 5.54 -12.22 -6.83
C ALA A 219 4.26 -11.39 -6.64
N GLN A 220 3.14 -12.06 -6.38
CA GLN A 220 1.86 -11.44 -6.11
C GLN A 220 1.26 -11.98 -4.81
N PHE A 221 0.93 -11.07 -3.89
CA PHE A 221 0.34 -11.41 -2.60
C PHE A 221 -0.93 -10.61 -2.36
N VAL A 222 -2.07 -11.30 -2.25
CA VAL A 222 -3.37 -10.69 -2.03
C VAL A 222 -3.98 -11.25 -0.75
N SER A 223 -4.15 -10.41 0.27
CA SER A 223 -4.83 -10.79 1.51
C SER A 223 -6.06 -9.93 1.76
N VAL A 224 -7.20 -10.57 2.00
CA VAL A 224 -8.42 -9.89 2.47
C VAL A 224 -8.25 -9.41 3.92
N THR A 225 -7.57 -10.19 4.75
CA THR A 225 -7.36 -9.87 6.16
C THR A 225 -6.13 -10.61 6.64
N GLY A 226 -5.16 -9.90 7.20
CA GLY A 226 -3.95 -10.51 7.71
C GLY A 226 -2.68 -9.72 7.42
N ASN A 227 -1.56 -10.30 7.84
CA ASN A 227 -0.25 -9.69 7.69
C ASN A 227 0.54 -10.42 6.61
N ILE A 228 1.12 -9.65 5.69
CA ILE A 228 2.10 -10.14 4.72
C ILE A 228 3.47 -9.71 5.22
N LYS A 229 4.36 -10.67 5.43
CA LYS A 229 5.71 -10.45 5.91
C LYS A 229 6.70 -11.14 4.99
N VAL A 230 7.70 -10.40 4.57
CA VAL A 230 8.86 -10.94 3.86
C VAL A 230 10.10 -10.58 4.67
N SER A 231 10.65 -11.59 5.36
CA SER A 231 11.69 -11.43 6.40
C SER A 231 13.12 -11.60 5.85
N ASP A 232 13.30 -11.61 4.53
CA ASP A 232 14.60 -11.74 3.86
C ASP A 232 14.57 -10.95 2.54
N LEU A 233 15.65 -10.98 1.76
CA LEU A 233 15.71 -10.44 0.42
C LEU A 233 14.74 -11.17 -0.53
N LEU A 234 13.75 -10.44 -1.03
CA LEU A 234 12.94 -10.85 -2.18
C LEU A 234 13.49 -10.24 -3.46
N GLN A 235 14.06 -11.08 -4.32
CA GLN A 235 14.53 -10.67 -5.64
C GLN A 235 13.47 -10.97 -6.69
N THR A 236 12.82 -9.95 -7.25
CA THR A 236 11.73 -10.11 -8.22
C THR A 236 11.72 -8.99 -9.26
N LYS A 237 11.36 -9.27 -10.52
CA LYS A 237 11.16 -8.20 -11.51
C LYS A 237 9.88 -7.41 -11.25
N GLY A 238 8.84 -8.07 -10.73
CA GLY A 238 7.57 -7.45 -10.38
C GLY A 238 7.06 -7.92 -9.02
N LEU A 239 6.67 -6.96 -8.16
CA LEU A 239 5.99 -7.22 -6.89
C LEU A 239 4.62 -6.54 -6.90
N ALA A 240 3.55 -7.31 -6.70
CA ALA A 240 2.19 -6.79 -6.55
C ALA A 240 1.57 -7.27 -5.23
N VAL A 241 1.12 -6.33 -4.41
CA VAL A 241 0.61 -6.64 -3.07
C VAL A 241 -0.69 -5.89 -2.85
N ASP A 242 -1.74 -6.60 -2.45
CA ASP A 242 -3.04 -6.03 -2.11
C ASP A 242 -3.51 -6.55 -0.75
N VAL A 243 -3.62 -5.66 0.23
CA VAL A 243 -4.09 -5.99 1.58
C VAL A 243 -5.35 -5.20 1.90
N ILE A 244 -6.50 -5.85 2.06
CA ILE A 244 -7.71 -5.11 2.42
C ILE A 244 -7.63 -4.67 3.89
N SER A 245 -7.28 -5.58 4.81
CA SER A 245 -7.06 -5.24 6.22
C SER A 245 -5.84 -5.94 6.80
N GLY A 246 -4.97 -5.19 7.48
CA GLY A 246 -3.74 -5.72 8.10
C GLY A 246 -2.49 -5.05 7.54
N SER A 247 -1.30 -5.59 7.79
CA SER A 247 -0.05 -4.93 7.41
C SER A 247 0.73 -5.68 6.32
N ALA A 248 1.48 -4.95 5.50
CA ALA A 248 2.49 -5.52 4.62
C ALA A 248 3.88 -5.03 5.03
N SER A 249 4.82 -5.93 5.32
CA SER A 249 6.18 -5.61 5.75
C SER A 249 7.18 -6.38 4.90
N PHE A 250 8.07 -5.65 4.25
CA PHE A 250 9.12 -6.20 3.40
C PHE A 250 10.47 -5.71 3.89
N GLU A 251 11.26 -6.64 4.43
CA GLU A 251 12.57 -6.29 4.97
C GLU A 251 13.52 -5.80 3.89
N ARG A 252 13.53 -6.45 2.71
CA ARG A 252 14.32 -6.05 1.53
C ARG A 252 13.66 -6.56 0.24
N VAL A 253 13.44 -5.68 -0.73
CA VAL A 253 12.96 -6.02 -2.08
C VAL A 253 13.90 -5.45 -3.13
N THR A 254 14.31 -6.24 -4.12
CA THR A 254 15.13 -5.76 -5.24
C THR A 254 14.75 -6.46 -6.53
N SER A 255 15.15 -5.91 -7.68
CA SER A 255 15.08 -6.59 -8.97
C SER A 255 16.42 -7.25 -9.32
N PRO A 256 16.43 -8.20 -10.26
CA PRO A 256 17.69 -8.71 -10.79
C PRO A 256 18.54 -7.59 -11.40
N THR A 257 19.86 -7.68 -11.22
CA THR A 257 20.79 -6.75 -11.88
C THR A 257 20.56 -6.81 -13.39
N GLY A 258 20.45 -5.64 -14.02
CA GLY A 258 20.09 -5.50 -15.43
C GLY A 258 18.60 -5.25 -15.67
N SER A 259 17.73 -5.42 -14.67
CA SER A 259 16.27 -5.24 -14.77
C SER A 259 15.77 -4.06 -13.94
N SER A 260 14.73 -3.37 -14.43
CA SER A 260 14.00 -2.38 -13.63
C SER A 260 13.29 -3.03 -12.45
N LEU A 261 13.09 -2.24 -11.40
CA LEU A 261 12.31 -2.63 -10.23
C LEU A 261 10.89 -2.12 -10.42
N ASP A 262 9.88 -2.99 -10.40
CA ASP A 262 8.47 -2.62 -10.42
C ASP A 262 7.77 -3.15 -9.16
N VAL A 263 7.37 -2.25 -8.26
CA VAL A 263 6.71 -2.57 -7.00
C VAL A 263 5.40 -1.82 -6.89
N ARG A 264 4.33 -2.56 -6.61
CA ARG A 264 3.01 -2.02 -6.30
C ARG A 264 2.48 -2.62 -5.01
N VAL A 265 2.19 -1.77 -4.02
CA VAL A 265 1.58 -2.17 -2.75
C VAL A 265 0.35 -1.32 -2.49
N ASN A 266 -0.81 -1.95 -2.33
CA ASN A 266 -2.05 -1.27 -1.97
C ASN A 266 -2.58 -1.86 -0.66
N ALA A 267 -2.91 -1.00 0.31
CA ALA A 267 -3.61 -1.42 1.52
C ALA A 267 -4.88 -0.59 1.74
N VAL A 268 -6.03 -1.20 2.05
CA VAL A 268 -7.22 -0.40 2.37
C VAL A 268 -7.14 0.09 3.81
N ALA A 269 -6.96 -0.80 4.78
CA ALA A 269 -6.82 -0.44 6.19
C ALA A 269 -5.63 -1.17 6.82
N GLY A 270 -4.53 -0.45 7.05
CA GLY A 270 -3.28 -1.10 7.39
C GLY A 270 -2.04 -0.22 7.31
N SER A 271 -0.91 -0.80 7.73
CA SER A 271 0.40 -0.20 7.54
C SER A 271 1.19 -0.93 6.45
N VAL A 272 2.00 -0.17 5.72
CA VAL A 272 2.97 -0.68 4.74
C VAL A 272 4.35 -0.26 5.19
N ASP A 273 5.23 -1.24 5.39
CA ASP A 273 6.66 -1.06 5.60
C ASP A 273 7.41 -1.70 4.42
N LEU A 274 8.08 -0.89 3.61
CA LEU A 274 8.80 -1.36 2.42
C LEU A 274 10.22 -0.81 2.41
N ASN A 275 11.19 -1.71 2.45
CA ASN A 275 12.58 -1.42 2.16
C ASN A 275 12.95 -1.93 0.76
N ALA A 276 13.13 -1.01 -0.19
CA ALA A 276 13.46 -1.32 -1.57
C ALA A 276 14.93 -1.00 -1.89
N GLU A 277 15.58 -1.89 -2.63
CA GLU A 277 16.93 -1.75 -3.16
C GLU A 277 16.90 -1.67 -4.68
N VAL A 278 17.49 -0.60 -5.22
CA VAL A 278 17.44 -0.26 -6.64
C VAL A 278 18.76 -0.66 -7.33
N PRO A 279 18.78 -1.67 -8.22
CA PRO A 279 19.99 -2.09 -8.92
C PRO A 279 20.22 -1.27 -10.20
N VAL A 280 21.39 -1.44 -10.82
CA VAL A 280 21.63 -0.94 -12.19
C VAL A 280 20.81 -1.73 -13.21
N ILE A 281 20.37 -1.04 -14.26
CA ILE A 281 19.63 -1.55 -15.41
C ILE A 281 20.58 -1.68 -16.61
N ASP A 282 20.40 -2.71 -17.43
CA ASP A 282 21.14 -2.85 -18.69
C ASP A 282 20.52 -1.92 -19.75
N SER A 283 21.37 -1.12 -20.42
CA SER A 283 20.95 -0.08 -21.37
C SER A 283 20.65 -0.62 -22.77
N ASP A 284 20.66 -1.94 -22.97
CA ASP A 284 20.53 -2.58 -24.30
C ASP A 284 19.07 -2.59 -24.82
N ASN A 285 18.12 -1.93 -24.15
CA ASN A 285 16.71 -1.84 -24.57
C ASN A 285 16.33 -0.47 -25.13
N ASP A 286 15.91 -0.49 -26.40
CA ASP A 286 15.66 0.64 -27.31
C ASP A 286 14.36 1.46 -27.04
N GLN A 287 13.86 1.53 -25.80
CA GLN A 287 12.60 2.26 -25.50
C GLN A 287 12.56 2.88 -24.11
N SER A 288 12.30 4.20 -24.08
CA SER A 288 12.07 5.05 -22.90
C SER A 288 13.22 5.06 -21.88
N THR A 289 13.38 6.15 -21.14
CA THR A 289 14.38 6.23 -20.06
C THR A 289 14.19 5.05 -19.10
N PRO A 290 15.16 4.12 -19.00
CA PRO A 290 15.03 2.96 -18.13
C PRO A 290 14.87 3.45 -16.69
N GLY A 291 13.86 2.95 -15.99
CA GLY A 291 13.51 3.47 -14.67
C GLY A 291 12.83 2.45 -13.78
N HIS A 292 12.98 2.68 -12.49
CA HIS A 292 12.36 1.94 -11.41
C HIS A 292 11.05 2.60 -11.04
N LYS A 293 10.04 1.78 -10.72
CA LYS A 293 8.71 2.21 -10.38
C LYS A 293 8.30 1.62 -9.04
N VAL A 294 7.93 2.48 -8.10
CA VAL A 294 7.43 2.09 -6.78
C VAL A 294 6.14 2.85 -6.53
N VAL A 295 5.03 2.13 -6.36
CA VAL A 295 3.70 2.70 -6.10
C VAL A 295 3.15 2.10 -4.83
N ILE A 296 2.96 2.92 -3.81
CA ILE A 296 2.36 2.52 -2.54
C ILE A 296 1.13 3.37 -2.28
N SER A 297 0.01 2.72 -1.97
CA SER A 297 -1.22 3.42 -1.61
C SER A 297 -1.89 2.83 -0.37
N THR A 298 -2.36 3.69 0.53
CA THR A 298 -3.21 3.32 1.65
C THR A 298 -4.48 4.16 1.73
N THR A 299 -5.63 3.57 2.09
CA THR A 299 -6.82 4.37 2.43
C THR A 299 -6.76 4.84 3.88
N SER A 300 -6.41 3.94 4.80
CA SER A 300 -6.23 4.27 6.20
C SER A 300 -5.00 3.55 6.75
N GLY A 301 -4.08 4.31 7.34
CA GLY A 301 -2.87 3.82 8.00
C GLY A 301 -1.59 4.32 7.35
N ASP A 302 -0.47 3.80 7.86
CA ASP A 302 0.84 4.41 7.67
C ASP A 302 1.61 3.76 6.51
N ILE A 303 2.38 4.57 5.79
CA ILE A 303 3.36 4.15 4.81
C ILE A 303 4.73 4.54 5.35
N ASP A 304 5.59 3.56 5.58
CA ASP A 304 7.01 3.72 5.81
C ASP A 304 7.75 3.09 4.62
N LEU A 305 8.43 3.93 3.83
CA LEU A 305 9.19 3.51 2.67
C LEU A 305 10.63 3.96 2.80
N VAL A 306 11.55 3.01 2.68
CA VAL A 306 12.97 3.28 2.48
C VAL A 306 13.37 2.78 1.10
N LEU A 307 13.90 3.66 0.29
CA LEU A 307 14.49 3.33 -1.00
C LEU A 307 15.98 3.65 -0.95
N ARG A 308 16.82 2.67 -1.27
CA ARG A 308 18.27 2.82 -1.32
C ARG A 308 18.85 2.15 -2.55
N PRO A 309 20.05 2.52 -3.00
CA PRO A 309 20.69 1.82 -4.10
C PRO A 309 21.17 0.43 -3.65
N ALA A 310 21.07 -0.56 -4.53
CA ALA A 310 21.63 -1.89 -4.29
C ALA A 310 23.16 -1.85 -4.35
N ALA A 311 23.83 -2.87 -3.80
CA ALA A 311 25.29 -2.97 -3.86
C ALA A 311 25.85 -2.90 -5.30
N SER A 312 25.10 -3.40 -6.29
CA SER A 312 25.45 -3.33 -7.70
C SER A 312 25.49 -1.90 -8.27
N ALA A 313 24.87 -0.93 -7.61
CA ALA A 313 24.86 0.48 -7.99
C ALA A 313 26.11 1.25 -7.53
N PHE A 314 26.90 0.71 -6.60
CA PHE A 314 28.07 1.40 -6.01
C PHE A 314 29.42 0.98 -6.62
N GLY A 315 29.44 0.45 -7.84
CA GLY A 315 30.66 -0.01 -8.55
C GLY A 315 30.94 0.72 -9.85
N LYS A 316 31.98 0.30 -10.58
CA LYS A 316 32.18 0.70 -11.99
C LYS A 316 31.01 0.16 -12.81
N VAL A 317 29.99 0.99 -13.00
CA VAL A 317 28.88 0.73 -13.91
C VAL A 317 29.46 0.38 -15.28
N ARG A 318 29.06 -0.77 -15.84
CA ARG A 318 29.55 -1.19 -17.16
C ARG A 318 29.09 -0.17 -18.22
N LYS A 319 29.77 -0.10 -19.36
CA LYS A 319 29.43 0.85 -20.45
C LYS A 319 27.97 0.75 -20.92
N ASN A 320 27.35 -0.42 -20.75
CA ASN A 320 25.96 -0.68 -21.14
C ASN A 320 25.03 -0.78 -19.91
N GLN A 321 25.36 -0.11 -18.81
CA GLN A 321 24.54 -0.11 -17.61
C GLN A 321 24.26 1.33 -17.17
N THR A 322 23.10 1.52 -16.56
CA THR A 322 22.65 2.80 -16.03
C THR A 322 21.95 2.58 -14.69
N PRO A 323 22.10 3.49 -13.71
CA PRO A 323 21.31 3.44 -12.48
C PRO A 323 19.79 3.50 -12.66
N GLY A 324 19.31 4.03 -13.80
CA GLY A 324 17.89 4.21 -14.09
C GLY A 324 17.20 5.28 -13.23
N ASP A 325 16.20 5.96 -13.78
CA ASP A 325 15.44 6.97 -13.03
C ASP A 325 14.48 6.31 -12.02
N ILE A 326 14.09 7.02 -10.96
CA ILE A 326 13.17 6.50 -9.94
C ILE A 326 11.83 7.23 -9.99
N HIS A 327 10.76 6.49 -10.23
CA HIS A 327 9.37 6.96 -10.15
C HIS A 327 8.70 6.40 -8.91
N LEU A 328 8.45 7.26 -7.94
CA LEU A 328 7.87 6.91 -6.65
C LEU A 328 6.52 7.61 -6.46
N SER A 329 5.47 6.84 -6.18
CA SER A 329 4.18 7.35 -5.75
C SER A 329 3.82 6.79 -4.37
N ALA A 330 3.55 7.66 -3.39
CA ALA A 330 3.17 7.27 -2.03
C ALA A 330 1.92 8.05 -1.58
N ILE A 331 0.78 7.37 -1.55
CA ILE A 331 -0.54 8.00 -1.36
C ILE A 331 -1.21 7.43 -0.12
N SER A 332 -1.60 8.26 0.84
CA SER A 332 -2.39 7.83 2.01
C SER A 332 -3.60 8.73 2.21
N THR A 333 -4.83 8.20 2.14
CA THR A 333 -6.01 9.06 2.40
C THR A 333 -6.03 9.55 3.85
N ALA A 334 -5.82 8.66 4.82
CA ALA A 334 -5.73 9.00 6.23
C ALA A 334 -4.56 8.25 6.90
N GLY A 335 -3.53 8.96 7.35
CA GLY A 335 -2.36 8.34 7.99
C GLY A 335 -1.07 9.12 7.78
N ARG A 336 0.06 8.50 8.13
CA ARG A 336 1.39 9.05 7.87
C ARG A 336 1.97 8.46 6.59
N VAL A 337 2.63 9.28 5.79
CA VAL A 337 3.50 8.87 4.69
C VAL A 337 4.91 9.32 5.03
N SER A 338 5.83 8.37 5.16
CA SER A 338 7.23 8.61 5.48
C SER A 338 8.07 7.95 4.41
N THR A 339 8.80 8.76 3.65
CA THR A 339 9.70 8.28 2.60
C THR A 339 11.14 8.68 2.90
N LYS A 340 12.06 7.72 2.83
CA LYS A 340 13.50 7.96 2.86
C LYS A 340 14.09 7.47 1.55
N VAL A 341 14.71 8.36 0.78
CA VAL A 341 15.22 8.04 -0.56
C VAL A 341 16.69 8.40 -0.66
N GLU A 342 17.52 7.38 -0.84
CA GLU A 342 18.96 7.48 -1.13
C GLU A 342 19.21 7.19 -2.61
N LEU A 343 20.04 8.00 -3.27
CA LEU A 343 20.27 7.96 -4.72
C LEU A 343 21.76 7.83 -5.03
N VAL A 344 22.08 7.26 -6.19
CA VAL A 344 23.43 7.33 -6.78
C VAL A 344 23.57 8.52 -7.75
N GLU A 345 24.79 8.76 -8.22
CA GLU A 345 25.07 9.83 -9.18
C GLU A 345 24.33 9.60 -10.50
N ASN A 346 23.85 10.71 -11.10
CA ASN A 346 23.13 10.73 -12.37
C ASN A 346 21.76 10.03 -12.39
N GLN A 347 21.21 9.67 -11.22
CA GLN A 347 19.87 9.12 -11.09
C GLN A 347 18.84 10.23 -10.85
N ALA A 348 17.77 10.28 -11.66
CA ALA A 348 16.68 11.21 -11.40
C ALA A 348 15.65 10.64 -10.42
N LEU A 349 14.98 11.52 -9.66
CA LEU A 349 13.87 11.15 -8.77
C LEU A 349 12.60 11.91 -9.15
N PHE A 350 11.52 11.17 -9.34
CA PHE A 350 10.15 11.66 -9.53
C PHE A 350 9.30 11.14 -8.37
N LEU A 351 9.10 11.97 -7.35
CA LEU A 351 8.33 11.63 -6.15
C LEU A 351 6.98 12.36 -6.17
N ASP A 352 5.89 11.60 -6.22
CA ASP A 352 4.53 12.08 -6.03
C ASP A 352 3.95 11.54 -4.72
N GLY A 353 3.71 12.41 -3.76
CA GLY A 353 3.14 12.05 -2.47
C GLY A 353 1.86 12.84 -2.19
N SER A 354 0.80 12.15 -1.77
CA SER A 354 -0.44 12.83 -1.42
C SER A 354 -1.14 12.24 -0.20
N SER A 355 -1.76 13.12 0.57
CA SER A 355 -2.61 12.73 1.69
C SER A 355 -3.81 13.65 1.90
N VAL A 356 -4.94 13.09 2.30
CA VAL A 356 -6.11 13.91 2.65
C VAL A 356 -6.00 14.37 4.10
N ALA A 357 -5.63 13.48 5.01
CA ALA A 357 -5.47 13.78 6.42
C ALA A 357 -4.26 13.06 7.02
N GLY A 358 -3.31 13.82 7.57
CA GLY A 358 -2.16 13.26 8.27
C GLY A 358 -0.85 13.98 7.99
N VAL A 359 0.25 13.25 7.91
CA VAL A 359 1.61 13.82 7.79
C VAL A 359 2.32 13.18 6.62
N ILE A 360 2.95 14.00 5.78
CA ILE A 360 3.88 13.52 4.75
C ILE A 360 5.27 14.04 5.11
N ASP A 361 6.19 13.12 5.37
CA ASP A 361 7.60 13.41 5.62
C ASP A 361 8.44 12.72 4.55
N ALA A 362 9.30 13.47 3.86
CA ALA A 362 10.25 12.91 2.91
C ALA A 362 11.67 13.36 3.27
N VAL A 363 12.60 12.40 3.32
CA VAL A 363 14.04 12.62 3.43
C VAL A 363 14.67 12.18 2.12
N VAL A 364 15.28 13.11 1.39
CA VAL A 364 15.82 12.83 0.04
C VAL A 364 17.30 13.20 -0.01
N SER A 365 18.09 12.35 -0.68
CA SER A 365 19.51 12.62 -0.96
C SER A 365 19.72 13.93 -1.73
N ASP A 366 20.77 14.64 -1.32
CA ASP A 366 21.38 15.81 -1.97
C ASP A 366 21.62 15.66 -3.48
N ARG A 367 21.79 14.44 -3.98
CA ARG A 367 22.11 14.13 -5.39
C ARG A 367 20.90 14.13 -6.32
N PHE A 368 19.68 14.28 -5.82
CA PHE A 368 18.50 14.17 -6.69
C PHE A 368 18.44 15.30 -7.74
N VAL A 369 18.15 14.88 -8.97
CA VAL A 369 17.69 15.72 -10.10
C VAL A 369 16.30 15.20 -10.45
N GLY A 370 15.28 16.04 -10.65
CA GLY A 370 13.91 15.57 -10.95
C GLY A 370 12.83 16.31 -10.18
N ASP A 371 11.64 15.72 -10.06
CA ASP A 371 10.45 16.40 -9.55
C ASP A 371 9.97 15.81 -8.23
N ILE A 372 9.84 16.64 -7.19
CA ILE A 372 9.18 16.30 -5.93
C ILE A 372 7.86 17.08 -5.85
N LYS A 373 6.75 16.36 -5.81
CA LYS A 373 5.39 16.92 -5.66
C LYS A 373 4.74 16.28 -4.45
N LEU A 374 4.61 17.04 -3.35
CA LEU A 374 3.94 16.56 -2.15
C LEU A 374 2.73 17.45 -1.82
N SER A 375 1.58 16.82 -1.56
CA SER A 375 0.34 17.54 -1.28
C SER A 375 -0.42 16.96 -0.11
N ASN A 376 -0.96 17.83 0.76
CA ASN A 376 -1.80 17.42 1.87
C ASN A 376 -3.06 18.31 1.96
N THR A 377 -4.23 17.73 2.21
CA THR A 377 -5.43 18.54 2.46
C THR A 377 -5.49 19.01 3.91
N MET A 378 -5.24 18.12 4.87
CA MET A 378 -5.35 18.39 6.30
C MET A 378 -4.15 17.81 7.06
N GLY A 379 -3.14 18.64 7.29
CA GLY A 379 -1.97 18.27 8.08
C GLY A 379 -0.68 18.86 7.53
N SER A 380 0.46 18.21 7.81
CA SER A 380 1.77 18.74 7.44
C SER A 380 2.40 18.00 6.26
N VAL A 381 3.20 18.75 5.52
CA VAL A 381 4.13 18.24 4.52
C VAL A 381 5.51 18.75 4.88
N SER A 382 6.48 17.86 4.99
CA SER A 382 7.88 18.20 5.23
C SER A 382 8.77 17.49 4.23
N VAL A 383 9.64 18.25 3.56
CA VAL A 383 10.82 17.69 2.90
C VAL A 383 12.05 18.15 3.63
N LYS A 384 12.88 17.20 4.02
CA LYS A 384 14.19 17.44 4.61
C LYS A 384 15.24 16.83 3.71
N GLU A 385 16.38 17.47 3.70
CA GLU A 385 17.56 16.95 3.06
C GLU A 385 18.25 15.86 3.88
N ALA A 386 18.93 14.93 3.21
CA ALA A 386 19.90 14.05 3.86
C ALA A 386 21.12 14.84 4.37
N GLU A 387 21.76 14.38 5.45
CA GLU A 387 22.88 15.11 6.08
C GLU A 387 24.02 15.43 5.10
N ASN A 388 24.61 16.64 5.20
CA ASN A 388 25.77 17.15 4.45
C ASN A 388 25.56 17.54 2.97
N SER A 389 24.37 17.99 2.59
CA SER A 389 24.16 18.49 1.24
C SER A 389 24.78 19.86 0.97
N SER A 390 25.15 20.07 -0.28
CA SER A 390 25.60 21.35 -0.79
C SER A 390 24.55 22.06 -1.67
N THR A 391 23.28 21.62 -1.75
CA THR A 391 22.33 22.22 -2.72
C THR A 391 21.75 23.58 -2.36
N ILE A 392 21.35 24.32 -3.41
CA ILE A 392 20.65 25.60 -3.31
C ILE A 392 19.26 25.44 -3.92
N ILE A 393 18.24 26.00 -3.25
CA ILE A 393 16.87 26.07 -3.78
C ILE A 393 16.53 27.52 -4.10
N ASP A 394 16.24 27.77 -5.37
CA ASP A 394 15.68 29.03 -5.84
C ASP A 394 14.15 28.98 -5.74
N TYR A 395 13.62 29.64 -4.71
CA TYR A 395 12.19 29.66 -4.44
C TYR A 395 11.44 30.56 -5.43
N THR A 396 10.46 30.00 -6.15
CA THR A 396 9.48 30.76 -6.92
C THR A 396 8.30 31.19 -6.06
N SER A 397 7.99 30.43 -5.01
CA SER A 397 6.92 30.74 -4.05
C SER A 397 7.25 30.20 -2.67
N ASN A 398 7.14 31.04 -1.63
CA ASN A 398 7.42 30.65 -0.25
C ASN A 398 6.31 31.17 0.69
N LYS A 399 5.17 30.49 0.70
CA LYS A 399 4.02 30.78 1.56
C LYS A 399 3.93 29.73 2.66
N ARG A 400 3.29 30.07 3.77
CA ARG A 400 3.09 29.18 4.93
C ARG A 400 2.56 27.77 4.57
N ASN A 401 1.69 27.71 3.58
CA ASN A 401 0.93 26.54 3.18
C ASN A 401 1.31 26.03 1.77
N TYR A 402 2.29 26.67 1.13
CA TYR A 402 2.69 26.34 -0.24
C TYR A 402 4.13 26.78 -0.47
N ARG A 403 4.98 25.86 -0.91
CA ARG A 403 6.36 26.15 -1.29
C ARG A 403 6.63 25.57 -2.66
N GLU A 404 7.29 26.35 -3.50
CA GLU A 404 7.71 25.93 -4.83
C GLU A 404 9.09 26.51 -5.11
N GLY A 405 9.97 25.71 -5.70
CA GLY A 405 11.31 26.13 -6.05
C GLY A 405 12.01 25.19 -7.01
N LYS A 406 13.11 25.68 -7.57
CA LYS A 406 14.03 24.90 -8.40
C LYS A 406 15.29 24.60 -7.60
N LYS A 407 15.73 23.35 -7.67
CA LYS A 407 16.96 22.89 -7.02
C LYS A 407 18.13 22.96 -7.99
N HIS A 408 19.24 23.53 -7.52
CA HIS A 408 20.52 23.64 -8.21
C HIS A 408 21.61 22.93 -7.40
N LEU A 409 22.44 22.14 -8.07
CA LEU A 409 23.63 21.49 -7.49
C LEU A 409 24.77 22.52 -7.44
N LYS A 410 25.43 22.72 -6.28
CA LYS A 410 26.49 23.75 -6.11
C LYS A 410 27.70 23.56 -7.03
N ASP A 411 28.04 22.31 -7.37
CA ASP A 411 29.25 21.98 -8.15
C ASP A 411 29.03 22.00 -9.67
N GLY A 412 28.04 22.77 -10.15
CA GLY A 412 27.77 22.88 -11.59
C GLY A 412 27.36 21.55 -12.21
N GLY A 413 26.60 20.73 -11.49
CA GLY A 413 26.01 19.50 -12.03
C GLY A 413 25.38 19.77 -13.40
N GLN A 414 25.53 18.81 -14.33
CA GLN A 414 25.30 18.98 -15.79
C GLN A 414 24.39 20.17 -16.13
N GLU A 415 24.94 21.21 -16.76
CA GLU A 415 24.20 22.41 -17.20
C GLU A 415 22.84 22.00 -17.80
N GLY A 416 21.75 22.49 -17.20
CA GLY A 416 20.37 22.20 -17.65
C GLY A 416 19.61 21.15 -16.83
N LYS A 417 20.25 20.41 -15.92
CA LYS A 417 19.56 19.46 -15.01
C LYS A 417 19.20 20.13 -13.68
N SER A 418 18.06 20.83 -13.63
CA SER A 418 17.47 21.35 -12.38
C SER A 418 16.38 20.43 -11.86
N GLY A 419 16.31 20.21 -10.55
CA GLY A 419 15.13 19.59 -9.94
C GLY A 419 14.01 20.61 -9.67
N SER A 420 12.75 20.17 -9.63
CA SER A 420 11.62 20.97 -9.14
C SER A 420 11.09 20.41 -7.83
N ILE A 421 10.69 21.30 -6.92
CA ILE A 421 10.04 20.92 -5.67
C ILE A 421 8.76 21.74 -5.54
N SER A 422 7.63 21.07 -5.35
CA SER A 422 6.33 21.67 -5.06
C SER A 422 5.69 20.98 -3.87
N LEU A 423 5.48 21.75 -2.81
CA LEU A 423 4.87 21.29 -1.56
C LEU A 423 3.62 22.11 -1.27
N SER A 424 2.51 21.45 -0.96
CA SER A 424 1.24 22.13 -0.67
C SER A 424 0.52 21.51 0.53
N SER A 425 -0.09 22.37 1.35
CA SER A 425 -1.03 21.96 2.40
C SER A 425 -2.24 22.90 2.42
N VAL A 426 -3.46 22.39 2.19
CA VAL A 426 -4.66 23.24 2.23
C VAL A 426 -4.91 23.75 3.66
N VAL A 427 -4.88 22.83 4.63
CA VAL A 427 -5.08 23.11 6.05
C VAL A 427 -3.93 22.50 6.85
N GLY A 428 -2.84 23.24 7.01
CA GLY A 428 -1.74 22.86 7.89
C GLY A 428 -0.48 23.66 7.66
N ARG A 429 0.67 22.98 7.57
CA ARG A 429 1.98 23.62 7.43
C ARG A 429 2.82 22.88 6.39
N VAL A 430 3.59 23.64 5.64
CA VAL A 430 4.61 23.12 4.74
C VAL A 430 5.98 23.49 5.27
N ASN A 431 6.84 22.50 5.42
CA ASN A 431 8.24 22.68 5.77
C ASN A 431 9.14 22.19 4.64
N LEU A 432 10.16 22.99 4.32
CA LEU A 432 11.22 22.65 3.38
C LEU A 432 12.51 23.09 4.03
N SER A 433 13.35 22.14 4.44
CA SER A 433 14.66 22.38 5.07
C SER A 433 15.76 21.72 4.25
N PHE A 434 16.62 22.57 3.70
CA PHE A 434 17.86 22.25 3.02
C PHE A 434 18.86 23.17 3.73
N ASP A 435 19.73 22.61 4.58
CA ASP A 435 20.58 23.37 5.52
C ASP A 435 21.94 23.70 4.90
#